data_AF-A0A7S1Q7L2-F1
#
_entry.id   AF-A0A7S1Q7L2-F1
#
_cell.length_a   1.000
_cell.length_b   1.000
_cell.length_c   1.000
_cell.angle_alpha   90.00
_cell.angle_beta   90.00
_cell.angle_gamma   90.00
#
_symmetry.space_group_name_H-M   'P 1'
#
loop_
_entity.id
_entity.type
_entity.pdbx_description
1 polymer ?
#
loop_
_entity_poly.entity_id
_entity_poly.type
_entity_poly.pdbx_seq_one_letter_code
_entity_poly.pdbx_strand_id
1 'polypeptide(L)'
;VQAQMFSEGDIGVLPPLGVFDPLGLIETRDMRRYEIMEIKHGRAAMLGFLHVIAIEAGVRVPGYLSTSQNLKFEDVPAGCFASLEAVPTAGWLQIMVLTCMQEAGTGFA
;
A
#
# COMPACT_ATOMS: atom_id res chain seq x y z
N VAL A 1 -8.37 -13.61 -25.70
CA VAL A 1 -9.08 -12.34 -25.43
C VAL A 1 -8.21 -11.25 -26.03
N GLN A 2 -8.71 -10.54 -27.03
CA GLN A 2 -7.96 -9.56 -27.81
C GLN A 2 -7.59 -8.38 -26.90
N ALA A 3 -6.31 -7.99 -26.88
CA ALA A 3 -5.85 -6.84 -26.11
C ALA A 3 -6.56 -5.57 -26.62
N GLN A 4 -7.25 -4.88 -25.72
CA GLN A 4 -7.87 -3.60 -26.03
C GLN A 4 -6.75 -2.56 -26.03
N MET A 5 -6.43 -2.00 -27.20
CA MET A 5 -5.43 -0.93 -27.31
C MET A 5 -5.97 0.32 -26.61
N PHE A 6 -5.23 0.82 -25.62
CA PHE A 6 -5.52 2.08 -24.95
C PHE A 6 -5.46 3.24 -25.94
N SER A 7 -6.47 4.12 -25.91
CA SER A 7 -6.51 5.34 -26.71
C SER A 7 -6.15 6.56 -25.86
N GLU A 8 -5.65 7.62 -26.50
CA GLU A 8 -5.57 8.95 -25.89
C GLU A 8 -6.97 9.38 -25.42
N GLY A 9 -7.18 9.43 -24.10
CA GLY A 9 -8.48 9.71 -23.47
C GLY A 9 -8.97 8.63 -22.51
N ASP A 10 -8.35 7.44 -22.49
CA ASP A 10 -8.66 6.41 -21.50
C ASP A 10 -8.09 6.74 -20.11
N ILE A 11 -8.74 6.20 -19.07
CA ILE A 11 -8.32 6.39 -17.67
C ILE A 11 -6.89 5.86 -17.51
N GLY A 12 -5.95 6.75 -17.14
CA GLY A 12 -4.52 6.43 -17.00
C GLY A 12 -3.62 7.03 -18.09
N VAL A 13 -4.20 7.49 -19.21
CA VAL A 13 -3.45 8.15 -20.29
C VAL A 13 -3.49 9.66 -20.08
N LEU A 14 -2.40 10.23 -19.55
CA LEU A 14 -2.26 11.68 -19.33
C LEU A 14 -1.15 12.28 -20.21
N PRO A 15 -1.35 13.49 -20.78
CA PRO A 15 -0.25 14.25 -21.38
C PRO A 15 0.75 14.67 -20.30
N PRO A 16 2.07 14.74 -20.58
CA PRO A 16 2.76 14.75 -21.88
C PRO A 16 3.22 13.38 -22.41
N LEU A 17 3.00 12.28 -21.67
CA LEU A 17 3.56 10.96 -22.02
C LEU A 17 2.61 10.09 -22.85
N GLY A 18 1.30 10.33 -22.82
CA GLY A 18 0.35 9.52 -23.59
C GLY A 18 0.38 8.05 -23.15
N VAL A 19 0.27 7.12 -24.09
CA VAL A 19 0.39 5.68 -23.81
C VAL A 19 1.86 5.32 -23.62
N PHE A 20 2.28 5.20 -22.35
CA PHE A 20 3.66 4.89 -21.99
C PHE A 20 3.84 3.38 -21.71
N ASP A 21 4.27 2.63 -22.72
CA ASP A 21 4.62 1.21 -22.60
C ASP A 21 5.97 0.89 -23.28
N PRO A 22 7.11 1.09 -22.58
CA PRO A 22 8.42 0.76 -23.12
C PRO A 22 8.69 -0.76 -23.20
N LEU A 23 7.82 -1.61 -22.64
CA LEU A 23 8.02 -3.06 -22.54
C LEU A 23 7.05 -3.87 -23.41
N GLY A 24 6.15 -3.23 -24.16
CA GLY A 24 5.21 -3.88 -25.08
C GLY A 24 4.25 -4.86 -24.41
N LEU A 25 3.90 -4.60 -23.15
CA LEU A 25 3.02 -5.46 -22.35
C LEU A 25 1.55 -5.36 -22.79
N ILE A 26 1.16 -4.24 -23.42
CA ILE A 26 -0.20 -4.02 -23.95
C ILE A 26 -0.59 -5.11 -24.98
N GLU A 27 0.32 -5.52 -25.84
CA GLU A 27 0.01 -6.44 -26.95
C GLU A 27 0.01 -7.92 -26.54
N THR A 28 0.70 -8.25 -25.44
CA THR A 28 1.01 -9.64 -25.08
C THR A 28 0.20 -10.18 -23.91
N ARG A 29 -0.41 -9.30 -23.10
CA ARG A 29 -1.10 -9.71 -21.87
C ARG A 29 -2.45 -9.03 -21.68
N ASP A 30 -3.26 -9.65 -20.83
CA ASP A 30 -4.55 -9.12 -20.42
C ASP A 30 -4.34 -7.94 -19.45
N MET A 31 -4.59 -6.73 -19.94
CA MET A 31 -4.28 -5.47 -19.24
C MET A 31 -5.18 -5.23 -18.04
N ARG A 32 -6.37 -5.84 -17.99
CA ARG A 32 -7.31 -5.70 -16.87
C ARG A 32 -6.69 -6.06 -15.52
N ARG A 33 -5.84 -7.09 -15.49
CA ARG A 33 -5.14 -7.48 -14.26
C ARG A 33 -4.11 -6.44 -13.84
N TYR A 34 -3.40 -5.86 -14.80
CA TYR A 34 -2.37 -4.85 -14.54
C TYR A 34 -2.97 -3.54 -14.04
N GLU A 35 -4.10 -3.10 -14.61
CA GLU A 35 -4.85 -1.94 -14.12
C GLU A 35 -5.29 -2.13 -12.66
N ILE A 36 -5.85 -3.30 -12.32
CA ILE A 36 -6.26 -3.60 -10.94
C ILE A 36 -5.05 -3.58 -10.00
N MET A 37 -3.91 -4.14 -10.44
CA MET A 37 -2.67 -4.09 -9.67
C MET A 37 -2.16 -2.66 -9.50
N GLU A 38 -2.23 -1.82 -10.54
CA GLU A 38 -1.84 -0.42 -10.49
C GLU A 38 -2.68 0.36 -9.48
N ILE A 39 -4.01 0.23 -9.52
CA ILE A 39 -4.91 0.89 -8.58
C ILE A 39 -4.63 0.42 -7.14
N LYS A 40 -4.38 -0.87 -6.93
CA LYS A 40 -4.09 -1.42 -5.60
C LYS A 40 -2.77 -0.87 -5.03
N HIS A 41 -1.71 -0.83 -5.84
CA HIS A 41 -0.42 -0.25 -5.43
C HIS A 41 -0.53 1.27 -5.22
N GLY A 42 -1.27 1.98 -6.10
CA GLY A 42 -1.50 3.42 -5.96
C GLY A 42 -2.20 3.77 -4.65
N ARG A 43 -3.24 3.03 -4.27
CA ARG A 43 -3.94 3.23 -2.98
C ARG A 43 -3.03 2.97 -1.78
N ALA A 44 -2.24 1.90 -1.82
CA ALA A 44 -1.26 1.60 -0.77
C ALA A 44 -0.19 2.70 -0.65
N ALA A 45 0.30 3.22 -1.78
CA ALA A 45 1.29 4.29 -1.83
C ALA A 45 0.75 5.62 -1.27
N MET A 46 -0.50 5.99 -1.56
CA MET A 46 -1.12 7.20 -1.01
C MET A 46 -1.23 7.15 0.52
N LEU A 47 -1.65 6.00 1.07
CA LEU A 47 -1.72 5.80 2.52
C LEU A 47 -0.32 5.81 3.16
N GLY A 48 0.65 5.16 2.52
CA GLY A 48 2.04 5.15 2.99
C GLY A 48 2.68 6.54 2.99
N PHE A 49 2.45 7.35 1.95
CA PHE A 49 2.99 8.70 1.86
C PHE A 49 2.39 9.63 2.93
N LEU A 50 1.06 9.57 3.12
CA LEU A 50 0.40 10.32 4.18
C LEU A 50 0.90 9.90 5.56
N HIS A 51 1.13 8.60 5.78
CA HIS A 51 1.68 8.08 7.02
C HIS A 51 3.06 8.67 7.32
N VAL A 52 3.98 8.69 6.34
CA VAL A 52 5.32 9.27 6.54
C VAL A 52 5.23 10.73 6.97
N ILE A 53 4.38 11.52 6.32
CA ILE A 53 4.17 12.94 6.68
C ILE A 53 3.60 13.07 8.10
N ALA A 54 2.57 12.29 8.44
CA ALA A 54 1.92 12.37 9.74
C ALA A 54 2.87 12.00 10.89
N ILE A 55 3.71 10.99 10.69
CA ILE A 55 4.70 10.55 11.66
C ILE A 55 5.81 11.59 11.85
N GLU A 56 6.31 12.17 10.76
CA GLU A 56 7.34 13.22 10.82
C GLU A 56 6.79 14.51 11.45
N ALA A 57 5.50 14.80 11.24
CA ALA A 57 4.80 15.90 11.90
C ALA A 57 4.56 15.66 13.42
N GLY A 58 4.95 14.51 13.96
CA GLY A 58 4.83 14.19 15.38
C GLY A 58 3.44 13.70 15.81
N VAL A 59 2.54 13.39 14.87
CA VAL A 59 1.21 12.86 15.19
C VAL A 59 1.34 11.39 15.60
N ARG A 60 1.37 11.16 16.91
CA ARG A 60 1.38 9.83 17.52
C ARG A 60 0.04 9.55 18.20
N VAL A 61 -0.42 8.31 18.12
CA VAL A 61 -1.61 7.88 18.84
C VAL A 61 -1.27 7.86 20.34
N PRO A 62 -2.04 8.52 21.21
CA PRO A 62 -1.78 8.47 22.64
C PRO A 62 -2.07 7.08 23.19
N GLY A 63 -1.10 6.45 23.87
CA GLY A 63 -1.30 5.16 24.54
C GLY A 63 -0.11 4.21 24.50
N TYR A 64 -0.37 2.97 24.88
CA TYR A 64 0.60 1.88 24.85
C TYR A 64 0.40 1.00 23.62
N LEU A 65 1.48 0.79 22.88
CA LEU A 65 1.58 -0.17 21.77
C LEU A 65 1.48 -1.62 22.29
N SER A 66 2.08 -1.89 23.46
CA SER A 66 2.01 -3.19 24.13
C SER A 66 2.07 -3.03 25.64
N THR A 67 1.02 -3.46 26.34
CA THR A 67 0.94 -3.44 27.81
C THR A 67 1.84 -4.48 28.47
N SER A 68 2.21 -5.55 27.76
CA SER A 68 3.12 -6.59 28.27
C SER A 68 4.59 -6.22 28.14
N GLN A 69 4.93 -5.32 27.22
CA GLN A 69 6.31 -4.84 26.99
C GLN A 69 6.51 -3.37 27.40
N ASN A 70 5.48 -2.73 27.97
CA ASN A 70 5.47 -1.31 28.37
C ASN A 70 5.95 -0.34 27.27
N LEU A 71 5.66 -0.64 26.01
CA LEU A 71 6.04 0.19 24.86
C LEU A 71 4.94 1.21 24.58
N LYS A 72 5.28 2.51 24.53
CA LYS A 72 4.36 3.56 24.09
C LYS A 72 4.50 3.81 22.59
N PHE A 73 3.45 4.34 21.96
CA PHE A 73 3.50 4.75 20.55
C PHE A 73 4.49 5.89 20.30
N GLU A 74 4.85 6.65 21.33
CA GLU A 74 5.86 7.72 21.28
C GLU A 74 7.29 7.17 21.20
N ASP A 75 7.54 5.99 21.77
CA ASP A 75 8.87 5.37 21.82
C ASP A 75 9.24 4.68 20.50
N VAL A 76 8.31 4.64 19.53
CA VAL A 76 8.55 4.05 18.21
C VAL A 76 9.23 5.08 17.30
N PRO A 77 10.46 4.82 16.82
CA PRO A 77 11.18 5.75 15.96
C PRO A 77 10.47 5.98 14.63
N ALA A 78 10.66 7.16 14.03
CA ALA A 78 10.04 7.55 12.76
C ALA A 78 10.62 6.85 11.51
N GLY A 79 11.80 6.23 11.64
CA GLY A 79 12.46 5.55 10.52
C GLY A 79 11.76 4.25 10.11
N CYS A 80 11.66 3.97 8.81
CA CYS A 80 10.97 2.80 8.24
C CYS A 80 11.51 1.45 8.77
N PHE A 81 12.83 1.30 8.87
CA PHE A 81 13.45 0.08 9.40
C PHE A 81 13.41 0.02 10.92
N ALA A 82 13.59 1.17 11.58
CA ALA A 82 13.61 1.24 13.04
C ALA A 82 12.21 1.02 13.65
N SER A 83 11.15 1.47 12.97
CA SER A 83 9.77 1.20 13.39
C SER A 83 9.39 -0.26 13.19
N LEU A 84 9.92 -0.92 12.15
CA LEU A 84 9.69 -2.34 11.90
C LEU A 84 10.28 -3.23 13.00
N GLU A 85 11.48 -2.90 13.48
CA GLU A 85 12.15 -3.61 14.58
C GLU A 85 11.53 -3.33 15.95
N ALA A 86 11.01 -2.11 16.16
CA ALA A 86 10.38 -1.72 17.43
C ALA A 86 9.00 -2.37 17.66
N VAL A 87 8.32 -2.80 16.60
CA VAL A 87 6.99 -3.44 16.72
C VAL A 87 7.14 -4.92 17.10
N PRO A 88 6.43 -5.39 18.15
CA PRO A 88 6.50 -6.77 18.59
C PRO A 88 6.05 -7.75 17.50
N THR A 89 6.71 -8.91 17.38
CA THR A 89 6.38 -9.93 16.36
C THR A 89 4.92 -10.39 16.41
N ALA A 90 4.32 -10.43 17.60
CA ALA A 90 2.90 -10.73 17.76
C ALA A 90 1.97 -9.66 17.15
N GLY A 91 2.36 -8.38 17.21
CA GLY A 91 1.63 -7.28 16.57
C GLY A 91 1.72 -7.35 15.05
N TRP A 92 2.91 -7.66 14.51
CA TRP A 92 3.08 -7.93 13.09
C TRP A 92 2.22 -9.08 12.58
N LEU A 93 2.12 -10.17 13.36
CA LEU A 93 1.28 -11.31 13.01
C LEU A 93 -0.20 -10.93 12.96
N GLN A 94 -0.68 -10.11 13.88
CA GLN A 94 -2.07 -9.61 13.86
C GLN A 94 -2.35 -8.78 12.60
N ILE A 95 -1.43 -7.89 12.24
CA ILE A 95 -1.55 -7.05 11.02
C ILE A 95 -1.59 -7.95 9.78
N MET A 96 -0.64 -8.88 9.65
CA MET A 96 -0.56 -9.77 8.49
C MET A 96 -1.80 -10.67 8.36
N VAL A 97 -2.32 -11.19 9.48
CA VAL A 97 -3.55 -12.01 9.47
C VAL A 97 -4.75 -11.16 9.05
N LEU A 98 -4.92 -9.95 9.60
CA LEU A 98 -6.02 -9.06 9.24
C LEU A 98 -5.97 -8.71 7.75
N THR A 99 -4.81 -8.25 7.26
CA THR A 99 -4.65 -7.85 5.86
C THR A 99 -4.83 -9.05 4.92
N CYS A 100 -4.29 -10.22 5.27
CA CYS A 100 -4.49 -11.45 4.49
C CYS A 100 -5.98 -11.85 4.40
N MET A 101 -6.72 -11.74 5.51
CA MET A 101 -8.14 -12.05 5.56
C MET A 101 -8.99 -11.08 4.73
N GLN A 102 -8.63 -9.78 4.73
CA GLN A 102 -9.26 -8.76 3.90
C GLN A 102 -8.98 -8.98 2.41
N GLU A 103 -7.76 -9.39 2.06
CA GLU A 103 -7.36 -9.65 0.68
C GLU A 103 -7.91 -10.98 0.12
N ALA A 104 -8.14 -11.97 0.99
CA ALA A 104 -8.74 -13.26 0.63
C ALA A 104 -10.28 -13.24 0.54
N GLY A 105 -10.93 -12.11 0.87
CA GLY A 105 -12.38 -11.95 0.81
C GLY A 105 -13.16 -12.72 1.88
N THR A 106 -12.49 -13.23 2.92
CA THR A 106 -13.10 -13.93 4.06
C THR A 106 -13.32 -13.02 5.28
N GLY A 107 -12.95 -11.74 5.17
CA GLY A 107 -13.17 -10.73 6.20
C GLY A 107 -14.65 -10.34 6.33
N PHE A 108 -15.14 -10.31 7.58
CA PHE A 108 -16.47 -9.91 8.02
C PHE A 108 -17.18 -8.91 7.08
N ALA A 109 -18.12 -9.44 6.30
CA ALA A 109 -19.28 -8.70 5.79
C ALA A 109 -20.44 -8.86 6.78
#